data_AF-A0A9E2BFF1-F1
#
_entry.id   AF-A0A9E2BFF1-F1
#
_cell.length_a   1.000
_cell.length_b   1.000
_cell.length_c   1.000
_cell.angle_alpha   90.00
_cell.angle_beta   90.00
_cell.angle_gamma   90.00
#
_symmetry.space_group_name_H-M   'P 1'
#
loop_
_entity.id
_entity.type
_entity.pdbx_description
1 polymer ?
#
loop_
_entity_poly.entity_id
_entity_poly.type
_entity_poly.pdbx_seq_one_letter_code
_entity_poly.pdbx_strand_id
1 'polypeptide(L)'
;MQDFEKLGAFYLGKRVDADTGESTDDLILYDSGDLTTHAVIIGMTGSGKTGLGVGLIEEAAIDRVPVIAIDPKGDLGNLMLTFPKLRPADFEPWVDRQAATQAGKDVPEFAKSMAELWKNGLAKWGQTPARIEKLRDAVDISIFTPGSTAGQPISVLGEFSVPNASLMDDPDLYREHLQSTASGILTLLHIDADPLTSREHILVANVLDHAWQKGAGLDLAGLIGAIQSPGFDKIGIMDVDTFYPAKDRFALAMRLNNLLAAPGFDAWMRGQSLDMDALLYTDTGKPRVSIMSIAHLDDAERMFFVTMLLN
;
A
#
# COMPACT_ATOMS: atom_id res chain seq x y z
N MET A 1 -7.44 32.53 18.13
CA MET A 1 -6.76 31.30 17.72
C MET A 1 -6.29 31.55 16.30
N GLN A 2 -5.00 31.45 16.01
CA GLN A 2 -4.52 31.65 14.64
C GLN A 2 -5.15 30.58 13.74
N ASP A 3 -5.72 31.00 12.61
CA ASP A 3 -6.29 30.09 11.63
C ASP A 3 -5.16 29.44 10.83
N PHE A 4 -5.04 28.12 10.96
CA PHE A 4 -4.05 27.31 10.25
C PHE A 4 -4.65 26.47 9.12
N GLU A 5 -5.95 26.57 8.87
CA GLU A 5 -6.60 25.85 7.78
C GLU A 5 -6.44 26.63 6.47
N LYS A 6 -5.26 26.52 5.88
CA LYS A 6 -4.90 27.17 4.60
C LYS A 6 -4.55 26.11 3.57
N LEU A 7 -5.24 26.14 2.43
CA LEU A 7 -4.99 25.22 1.32
C LEU A 7 -3.51 25.26 0.92
N GLY A 8 -2.89 24.09 0.87
CA GLY A 8 -1.49 23.91 0.50
C GLY A 8 -0.50 24.19 1.63
N ALA A 9 -0.95 24.46 2.86
CA ALA A 9 -0.10 24.72 4.01
C ALA A 9 -0.40 23.74 5.15
N PHE A 10 0.44 22.73 5.30
CA PHE A 10 0.26 21.64 6.27
C PHE A 10 0.65 22.08 7.68
N TYR A 11 -0.25 21.87 8.64
CA TYR A 11 0.03 22.19 10.05
C TYR A 11 0.87 21.08 10.70
N LEU A 12 2.14 21.37 11.00
CA LEU A 12 3.08 20.42 11.62
C LEU A 12 3.32 20.68 13.11
N GLY A 13 2.52 21.54 13.73
CA GLY A 13 2.61 21.88 15.15
C GLY A 13 3.16 23.29 15.39
N LYS A 14 3.98 23.45 16.43
CA LYS A 14 4.42 24.75 16.96
C LYS A 14 5.94 24.81 17.06
N ARG A 15 6.52 26.01 16.94
CA ARG A 15 7.94 26.22 17.22
C ARG A 15 8.23 25.92 18.69
N VAL A 16 9.38 25.30 18.93
CA VAL A 16 9.91 25.05 20.27
C VAL A 16 11.03 26.06 20.53
N ASP A 17 10.99 26.70 21.69
CA ASP A 17 12.07 27.55 22.17
C ASP A 17 13.30 26.69 22.46
N ALA A 18 14.45 27.04 21.89
CA ALA A 18 15.65 26.23 21.96
C ALA A 18 16.30 26.22 23.35
N ASP A 19 16.08 27.25 24.16
CA ASP A 19 16.69 27.41 25.49
C ASP A 19 15.83 26.74 26.57
N THR A 20 14.50 26.86 26.47
CA THR A 20 13.57 26.31 27.47
C THR A 20 13.03 24.92 27.11
N GLY A 21 13.03 24.57 25.81
CA GLY A 21 12.38 23.37 25.30
C GLY A 21 10.84 23.45 25.31
N GLU A 22 10.27 24.61 25.63
CA GLU A 22 8.83 24.81 25.67
C GLU A 22 8.26 25.16 24.28
N SER A 23 7.04 24.72 24.00
CA SER A 23 6.34 25.11 22.77
C SER A 23 5.88 26.56 22.87
N THR A 24 6.17 27.34 21.82
CA THR A 24 5.67 28.69 21.62
C THR A 24 4.28 28.68 20.98
N ASP A 25 3.64 29.84 20.80
CA ASP A 25 2.39 29.95 20.04
C ASP A 25 2.60 30.10 18.52
N ASP A 26 3.84 30.13 18.04
CA ASP A 26 4.16 30.25 16.62
C ASP A 26 3.93 28.91 15.90
N LEU A 27 2.98 28.89 14.97
CA LEU A 27 2.63 27.70 14.21
C LEU A 27 3.68 27.39 13.12
N ILE A 28 3.92 26.10 12.89
CA ILE A 28 4.65 25.59 11.74
C ILE A 28 3.64 25.20 10.67
N LEU A 29 3.54 26.03 9.63
CA LEU A 29 2.76 25.77 8.43
C LEU A 29 3.74 25.46 7.29
N TYR A 30 3.81 24.19 6.90
CA TYR A 30 4.73 23.69 5.90
C TYR A 30 4.11 23.79 4.51
N ASP A 31 4.85 24.32 3.53
CA ASP A 31 4.37 24.42 2.16
C ASP A 31 4.31 23.02 1.53
N SER A 32 3.11 22.54 1.23
CA SER A 32 2.90 21.23 0.60
C SER A 32 3.55 21.13 -0.78
N GLY A 33 3.80 22.25 -1.47
CA GLY A 33 4.51 22.29 -2.74
C GLY A 33 5.94 21.75 -2.63
N ASP A 34 6.58 21.84 -1.46
CA ASP A 34 7.91 21.28 -1.24
C ASP A 34 7.91 19.74 -1.25
N LEU A 35 6.75 19.08 -1.12
CA LEU A 35 6.64 17.62 -1.13
C LEU A 35 6.58 17.01 -2.55
N THR A 36 6.52 17.82 -3.60
CA THR A 36 6.40 17.32 -4.99
C THR A 36 7.70 16.75 -5.56
N THR A 37 8.84 16.94 -4.87
CA THR A 37 10.18 16.52 -5.32
C THR A 37 10.83 15.47 -4.41
N HIS A 38 10.03 14.73 -3.64
CA HIS A 38 10.44 13.72 -2.63
C HIS A 38 10.80 14.30 -1.26
N ALA A 39 10.48 13.54 -0.20
CA ALA A 39 10.80 13.87 1.18
C ALA A 39 11.29 12.62 1.95
N VAL A 40 12.09 12.82 2.99
CA VAL A 40 12.59 11.74 3.85
C VAL A 40 12.47 12.13 5.32
N ILE A 41 11.95 11.22 6.16
CA ILE A 41 11.84 11.39 7.61
C ILE A 41 12.86 10.47 8.30
N ILE A 42 13.83 11.06 8.99
CA ILE A 42 14.92 10.33 9.65
C ILE A 42 14.85 10.55 11.16
N GLY A 43 15.09 9.50 11.94
CA GLY A 43 15.07 9.56 13.40
C GLY A 43 15.17 8.18 14.06
N MET A 44 15.53 8.14 15.35
CA MET A 44 15.63 6.89 16.12
C MET A 44 14.24 6.33 16.50
N THR A 45 14.14 5.08 16.93
CA THR A 45 12.87 4.52 17.44
C THR A 45 12.34 5.36 18.60
N GLY A 46 11.04 5.65 18.61
CA GLY A 46 10.41 6.51 19.61
C GLY A 46 10.58 8.02 19.37
N SER A 47 11.32 8.45 18.34
CA SER A 47 11.53 9.89 18.05
C SER A 47 10.34 10.60 17.37
N GLY A 48 9.20 9.93 17.21
CA GLY A 48 8.01 10.52 16.58
C GLY A 48 7.92 10.43 15.05
N LYS A 49 8.78 9.67 14.37
CA LYS A 49 8.74 9.53 12.89
C LYS A 49 7.36 9.15 12.35
N THR A 50 6.76 8.08 12.88
CA THR A 50 5.41 7.64 12.48
C THR A 50 4.38 8.73 12.78
N GLY A 51 4.48 9.40 13.93
CA GLY A 51 3.57 10.49 14.29
C GLY A 51 3.63 11.65 13.29
N LEU A 52 4.83 12.05 12.85
CA LEU A 52 4.99 13.07 11.81
C LEU A 52 4.41 12.59 10.46
N GLY A 53 4.66 11.33 10.08
CA GLY A 53 4.09 10.75 8.85
C GLY A 53 2.55 10.72 8.87
N VAL A 54 1.96 10.28 9.98
CA VAL A 54 0.51 10.31 10.20
C VAL A 54 -0.03 11.74 10.10
N GLY A 55 0.62 12.70 10.76
CA GLY A 55 0.26 14.11 10.65
C GLY A 55 0.27 14.61 9.20
N LEU A 56 1.32 14.33 8.44
CA LEU A 56 1.40 14.69 7.02
C LEU A 56 0.27 14.07 6.19
N ILE A 57 -0.10 12.82 6.44
CA ILE A 57 -1.21 12.14 5.77
C ILE A 57 -2.55 12.82 6.14
N GLU A 58 -2.75 13.17 7.40
CA GLU A 58 -3.97 13.88 7.86
C GLU A 58 -4.09 15.27 7.22
N GLU A 59 -2.99 16.03 7.12
CA GLU A 59 -2.97 17.35 6.47
C GLU A 59 -3.25 17.23 4.96
N ALA A 60 -2.61 16.27 4.29
CA ALA A 60 -2.87 15.98 2.87
C ALA A 60 -4.34 15.58 2.64
N ALA A 61 -4.90 14.75 3.52
CA ALA A 61 -6.29 14.34 3.46
C ALA A 61 -7.26 15.51 3.65
N ILE A 62 -7.00 16.41 4.61
CA ILE A 62 -7.81 17.63 4.82
C ILE A 62 -7.83 18.51 3.56
N ASP A 63 -6.72 18.57 2.83
CA ASP A 63 -6.59 19.28 1.55
C ASP A 63 -7.07 18.46 0.33
N ARG A 64 -7.71 17.30 0.57
CA ARG A 64 -8.26 16.40 -0.45
C ARG A 64 -7.23 15.83 -1.42
N VAL A 65 -5.98 15.71 -0.97
CA VAL A 65 -4.93 15.02 -1.70
C VAL A 65 -5.04 13.52 -1.39
N PRO A 66 -5.20 12.65 -2.41
CA PRO A 66 -5.23 11.21 -2.19
C PRO A 66 -3.86 10.69 -1.76
N VAL A 67 -3.85 9.62 -0.96
CA VAL A 67 -2.63 9.03 -0.40
C VAL A 67 -2.66 7.52 -0.61
N ILE A 68 -1.56 6.96 -1.13
CA ILE A 68 -1.27 5.53 -1.03
C ILE A 68 -0.16 5.36 0.00
N ALA A 69 -0.46 4.65 1.09
CA ALA A 69 0.47 4.45 2.20
C ALA A 69 0.84 2.96 2.34
N ILE A 70 2.10 2.61 2.09
CA ILE A 70 2.60 1.25 2.27
C ILE A 70 3.00 1.06 3.74
N ASP A 71 2.31 0.15 4.44
CA ASP A 71 2.46 -0.05 5.88
C ASP A 71 3.05 -1.43 6.21
N PRO A 72 4.40 -1.54 6.28
CA PRO A 72 5.07 -2.78 6.67
C PRO A 72 5.04 -3.05 8.19
N LYS A 73 4.60 -2.08 9.01
CA LYS A 73 4.59 -2.21 10.48
C LYS A 73 3.21 -2.48 11.05
N GLY A 74 2.16 -2.18 10.30
CA GLY A 74 0.77 -2.33 10.71
C GLY A 74 0.29 -1.19 11.63
N ASP A 75 1.01 -0.07 11.72
CA ASP A 75 0.67 1.03 12.61
C ASP A 75 -0.14 2.16 11.94
N LEU A 76 -0.24 2.19 10.61
CA LEU A 76 -1.03 3.20 9.89
C LEU A 76 -2.53 2.91 9.92
N GLY A 77 -2.94 1.68 10.26
CA GLY A 77 -4.35 1.35 10.52
C GLY A 77 -5.00 2.24 11.61
N ASN A 78 -4.18 2.86 12.47
CA ASN A 78 -4.65 3.81 13.48
C ASN A 78 -5.30 5.07 12.90
N LEU A 79 -5.09 5.40 11.62
CA LEU A 79 -5.80 6.50 10.93
C LEU A 79 -7.33 6.26 10.88
N MET A 80 -7.78 5.01 11.02
CA MET A 80 -9.20 4.67 11.14
C MET A 80 -9.80 5.05 12.51
N LEU A 81 -8.96 5.24 13.53
CA LEU A 81 -9.36 5.55 14.91
C LEU A 81 -9.53 7.06 15.11
N THR A 82 -10.26 7.69 14.19
CA THR A 82 -10.57 9.12 14.19
C THR A 82 -12.04 9.30 14.56
N PHE A 83 -12.31 9.79 15.78
CA PHE A 83 -13.66 9.87 16.35
C PHE A 83 -14.17 11.33 16.43
N PRO A 84 -14.97 11.82 15.46
CA PRO A 84 -15.42 13.22 15.41
C PRO A 84 -16.15 13.70 16.66
N LYS A 85 -16.84 12.80 17.37
CA LYS A 85 -17.60 13.15 18.58
C LYS A 85 -16.82 12.94 19.87
N LEU A 86 -15.64 12.30 19.81
CA LEU A 86 -14.80 11.95 20.96
C LEU A 86 -15.60 11.36 22.15
N ARG A 87 -16.59 10.49 21.88
CA ARG A 87 -17.42 9.92 22.95
C ARG A 87 -16.72 8.69 23.52
N PRO A 88 -16.83 8.41 24.83
CA PRO A 88 -16.29 7.17 25.41
C PRO A 88 -16.69 5.90 24.64
N ALA A 89 -17.95 5.81 24.20
CA ALA A 89 -18.47 4.68 23.43
C ALA A 89 -17.77 4.48 22.07
N ASP A 90 -17.16 5.51 21.50
CA ASP A 90 -16.39 5.40 20.25
C ASP A 90 -15.04 4.70 20.50
N PHE A 91 -14.47 4.83 21.70
CA PHE A 91 -13.20 4.20 22.11
C PHE A 91 -13.38 2.79 22.67
N GLU A 92 -14.52 2.50 23.30
CA GLU A 92 -14.78 1.26 24.04
C GLU A 92 -14.46 -0.03 23.26
N PRO A 93 -14.82 -0.18 21.97
CA PRO A 93 -14.51 -1.39 21.19
C PRO A 93 -13.00 -1.63 20.99
N TRP A 94 -12.20 -0.59 21.12
CA TRP A 94 -10.77 -0.57 20.84
C TRP A 94 -9.92 -0.61 22.12
N VAL A 95 -10.56 -0.64 23.29
CA VAL A 95 -9.86 -0.72 24.56
C VAL A 95 -9.25 -2.11 24.74
N ASP A 96 -7.94 -2.12 24.99
CA ASP A 96 -7.26 -3.30 25.51
C ASP A 96 -7.68 -3.56 26.97
N ARG A 97 -8.33 -4.70 27.19
CA ARG A 97 -8.81 -5.15 28.52
C ARG A 97 -7.68 -5.31 29.52
N GLN A 98 -6.50 -5.75 29.07
CA GLN A 98 -5.34 -5.92 29.94
C GLN A 98 -4.82 -4.56 30.40
N ALA A 99 -4.72 -3.59 29.47
CA ALA A 99 -4.33 -2.22 29.81
C ALA A 99 -5.32 -1.56 30.78
N ALA A 100 -6.63 -1.75 30.56
CA ALA A 100 -7.67 -1.27 31.48
C ALA A 100 -7.49 -1.86 32.89
N THR A 101 -7.29 -3.17 32.98
CA THR A 101 -7.08 -3.88 34.25
C THR A 101 -5.82 -3.38 34.97
N GLN A 102 -4.71 -3.19 34.26
CA GLN A 102 -3.47 -2.65 34.83
C GLN A 102 -3.64 -1.22 35.36
N ALA A 103 -4.49 -0.42 34.72
CA ALA A 103 -4.85 0.91 35.18
C ALA A 103 -5.89 0.90 36.32
N GLY A 104 -6.31 -0.28 36.80
CA GLY A 104 -7.31 -0.43 37.86
C GLY A 104 -8.72 0.00 37.46
N LYS A 105 -9.04 -0.06 36.16
CA LYS A 105 -10.31 0.38 35.58
C LYS A 105 -10.99 -0.75 34.81
N ASP A 106 -12.31 -0.71 34.72
CA ASP A 106 -13.02 -1.52 33.73
C ASP A 106 -12.94 -0.88 32.33
N VAL A 107 -13.46 -1.60 31.32
CA VAL A 107 -13.41 -1.16 29.92
C VAL A 107 -14.14 0.18 29.70
N PRO A 108 -15.40 0.37 30.15
CA PRO A 108 -16.08 1.66 30.04
C PRO A 108 -15.36 2.82 30.74
N GLU A 109 -14.82 2.62 31.94
CA GLU A 109 -14.08 3.65 32.68
C GLU A 109 -12.77 4.03 31.98
N PHE A 110 -12.06 3.03 31.43
CA PHE A 110 -10.85 3.25 30.67
C PHE A 110 -11.14 3.99 29.36
N ALA A 111 -12.19 3.61 28.62
CA ALA A 111 -12.64 4.30 27.41
C ALA A 111 -13.00 5.77 27.68
N LYS A 112 -13.68 6.06 28.81
CA LYS A 112 -13.97 7.43 29.23
C LYS A 112 -12.69 8.23 29.50
N SER A 113 -11.71 7.59 30.13
CA SER A 113 -10.41 8.20 30.41
C SER A 113 -9.64 8.52 29.11
N MET A 114 -9.71 7.63 28.12
CA MET A 114 -9.10 7.83 26.80
C MET A 114 -9.76 8.98 26.03
N ALA A 115 -11.09 9.05 26.04
CA ALA A 115 -11.83 10.13 25.39
C ALA A 115 -11.44 11.51 25.97
N GLU A 116 -11.35 11.63 27.29
CA GLU A 116 -10.90 12.87 27.95
C GLU A 116 -9.43 13.18 27.67
N LEU A 117 -8.55 12.17 27.66
CA LEU A 117 -7.14 12.35 27.31
C LEU A 117 -6.99 12.95 25.90
N TRP A 118 -7.69 12.37 24.92
CA TRP A 118 -7.64 12.82 23.53
C TRP A 118 -8.23 14.22 23.37
N LYS A 119 -9.39 14.47 23.95
CA LYS A 119 -10.04 15.80 23.92
C LYS A 119 -9.13 16.89 24.48
N ASN A 120 -8.52 16.65 25.63
CA ASN A 120 -7.62 17.61 26.27
C ASN A 120 -6.30 17.76 25.49
N GLY A 121 -5.75 16.66 24.95
CA GLY A 121 -4.55 16.66 24.13
C GLY A 121 -4.73 17.50 22.86
N LEU A 122 -5.79 17.23 22.09
CA LEU A 122 -6.12 17.97 20.87
C LEU A 122 -6.36 19.46 21.14
N ALA A 123 -7.09 19.78 22.22
CA ALA A 123 -7.37 21.17 22.59
C ALA A 123 -6.10 21.99 22.87
N LYS A 124 -5.05 21.39 23.44
CA LYS A 124 -3.74 22.04 23.66
C LYS A 124 -3.08 22.47 22.34
N TRP A 125 -3.37 21.76 21.25
CA TRP A 125 -2.86 22.03 19.91
C TRP A 125 -3.83 22.83 19.04
N GLY A 126 -4.92 23.35 19.62
CA GLY A 126 -5.95 24.10 18.89
C GLY A 126 -6.81 23.23 17.97
N GLN A 127 -6.72 21.91 18.07
CA GLN A 127 -7.50 20.99 17.25
C GLN A 127 -8.85 20.70 17.89
N THR A 128 -9.91 20.81 17.10
CA THR A 128 -11.29 20.66 17.56
C THR A 128 -11.94 19.39 17.01
N PRO A 129 -13.02 18.89 17.65
CA PRO A 129 -13.83 17.80 17.10
C PRO A 129 -14.27 18.03 15.66
N ALA A 130 -14.59 19.28 15.29
CA ALA A 130 -14.97 19.67 13.93
C ALA A 130 -13.83 19.47 12.91
N ARG A 131 -12.56 19.54 13.33
CA ARG A 131 -11.42 19.24 12.46
C ARG A 131 -11.32 17.75 12.13
N ILE A 132 -11.61 16.89 13.10
CA ILE A 132 -11.69 15.43 12.87
C ILE A 132 -12.84 15.12 11.91
N GLU A 133 -13.98 15.80 12.07
CA GLU A 133 -15.09 15.69 11.12
C GLU A 133 -14.68 16.13 9.71
N LYS A 134 -14.00 17.29 9.58
CA LYS A 134 -13.44 17.77 8.30
C LYS A 134 -12.53 16.72 7.65
N LEU A 135 -11.62 16.10 8.40
CA LEU A 135 -10.75 15.02 7.91
C LEU A 135 -11.57 13.84 7.36
N ARG A 136 -12.55 13.34 8.13
CA ARG A 136 -13.42 12.22 7.72
C ARG A 136 -14.30 12.55 6.52
N ASP A 137 -14.72 13.80 6.40
CA ASP A 137 -15.54 14.27 5.28
C ASP A 137 -14.70 14.51 4.02
N ALA A 138 -13.43 14.87 4.15
CA ALA A 138 -12.55 15.18 3.02
C ALA A 138 -12.15 13.94 2.21
N VAL A 139 -11.88 12.81 2.87
CA VAL A 139 -11.40 11.57 2.23
C VAL A 139 -12.14 10.33 2.69
N ASP A 140 -12.06 9.26 1.89
CA ASP A 140 -12.36 7.90 2.33
C ASP A 140 -11.07 7.22 2.81
N ILE A 141 -11.05 6.63 4.01
CA ILE A 141 -9.87 5.92 4.52
C ILE A 141 -10.15 4.43 4.40
N SER A 142 -9.32 3.74 3.62
CA SER A 142 -9.48 2.32 3.30
C SER A 142 -8.19 1.55 3.63
N ILE A 143 -8.34 0.40 4.29
CA ILE A 143 -7.22 -0.51 4.58
C ILE A 143 -7.34 -1.72 3.66
N PHE A 144 -6.36 -1.87 2.78
CA PHE A 144 -6.22 -3.00 1.89
C PHE A 144 -5.22 -4.01 2.45
N THR A 145 -5.58 -5.29 2.40
CA THR A 145 -4.78 -6.39 2.94
C THR A 145 -4.53 -7.45 1.86
N PRO A 146 -3.51 -7.29 0.99
CA PRO A 146 -3.15 -8.32 0.00
C PRO A 146 -2.91 -9.68 0.67
N GLY A 147 -3.39 -10.77 0.07
CA GLY A 147 -3.25 -12.12 0.63
C GLY A 147 -4.04 -12.37 1.94
N SER A 148 -4.91 -11.45 2.36
CA SER A 148 -5.69 -11.57 3.60
C SER A 148 -7.10 -11.00 3.44
N THR A 149 -8.01 -11.45 4.31
CA THR A 149 -9.40 -10.96 4.38
C THR A 149 -9.69 -10.15 5.64
N ALA A 150 -8.64 -9.74 6.36
CA ALA A 150 -8.76 -8.95 7.58
C ALA A 150 -9.21 -7.50 7.31
N GLY A 151 -8.82 -6.94 6.17
CA GLY A 151 -9.28 -5.65 5.65
C GLY A 151 -10.01 -5.82 4.31
N GLN A 152 -9.92 -4.81 3.45
CA GLN A 152 -10.42 -4.92 2.08
C GLN A 152 -9.45 -5.81 1.26
N PRO A 153 -9.93 -6.90 0.66
CA PRO A 153 -9.09 -7.72 -0.20
C PRO A 153 -8.72 -6.96 -1.48
N ILE A 154 -7.49 -7.15 -1.94
CA ILE A 154 -6.99 -6.61 -3.21
C ILE A 154 -6.39 -7.73 -4.04
N SER A 155 -6.84 -7.83 -5.28
CA SER A 155 -6.37 -8.84 -6.22
C SER A 155 -5.21 -8.29 -7.03
N VAL A 156 -4.08 -8.98 -6.93
CA VAL A 156 -2.83 -8.64 -7.64
C VAL A 156 -2.55 -9.63 -8.77
N LEU A 157 -3.04 -10.87 -8.61
CA LEU A 157 -2.85 -11.98 -9.55
C LEU A 157 -4.12 -12.35 -10.32
N GLY A 158 -5.18 -11.55 -10.18
CA GLY A 158 -6.44 -11.80 -10.87
C GLY A 158 -6.27 -11.79 -12.39
N GLU A 159 -5.50 -10.84 -12.92
CA GLU A 159 -5.23 -10.71 -14.34
C GLU A 159 -3.97 -9.86 -14.63
N PHE A 160 -2.97 -10.43 -15.31
CA PHE A 160 -1.87 -9.70 -15.93
C PHE A 160 -2.39 -9.01 -17.20
N SER A 161 -3.13 -7.92 -16.97
CA SER A 161 -3.83 -7.16 -18.00
C SER A 161 -2.88 -6.58 -19.03
N VAL A 162 -3.38 -6.38 -20.25
CA VAL A 162 -2.63 -5.67 -21.28
C VAL A 162 -2.36 -4.24 -20.78
N PRO A 163 -1.11 -3.77 -20.81
CA PRO A 163 -0.81 -2.39 -20.44
C PRO A 163 -1.59 -1.38 -21.30
N ASN A 164 -1.80 -0.18 -20.76
CA ASN A 164 -2.50 0.87 -21.51
C ASN A 164 -1.72 1.28 -22.78
N ALA A 165 -2.42 1.93 -23.72
CA ALA A 165 -1.85 2.29 -25.02
C ALA A 165 -0.60 3.18 -24.88
N SER A 166 -0.61 4.16 -23.97
CA SER A 166 0.54 5.05 -23.75
C SER A 166 1.80 4.30 -23.32
N LEU A 167 1.65 3.27 -22.48
CA LEU A 167 2.75 2.40 -22.05
C LEU A 167 3.20 1.49 -23.20
N MET A 168 2.25 0.86 -23.91
CA MET A 168 2.55 0.01 -25.08
C MET A 168 3.29 0.76 -26.20
N ASP A 169 2.99 2.06 -26.37
CA ASP A 169 3.58 2.91 -27.42
C ASP A 169 4.99 3.42 -27.07
N ASP A 170 5.42 3.31 -25.80
CA ASP A 170 6.77 3.66 -25.34
C ASP A 170 7.62 2.40 -25.14
N PRO A 171 8.59 2.10 -26.03
CA PRO A 171 9.35 0.85 -25.97
C PRO A 171 10.20 0.67 -24.71
N ASP A 172 10.64 1.75 -24.08
CA ASP A 172 11.49 1.68 -22.89
C ASP A 172 10.63 1.43 -21.65
N LEU A 173 9.53 2.17 -21.49
CA LEU A 173 8.56 1.94 -20.41
C LEU A 173 7.90 0.56 -20.51
N TYR A 174 7.54 0.13 -21.72
CA TYR A 174 7.00 -1.20 -21.96
C TYR A 174 7.96 -2.30 -21.54
N ARG A 175 9.25 -2.18 -21.91
CA ARG A 175 10.26 -3.16 -21.53
C ARG A 175 10.45 -3.18 -20.02
N GLU A 176 10.53 -2.03 -19.36
CA GLU A 176 10.66 -1.96 -17.91
C GLU A 176 9.48 -2.63 -17.20
N HIS A 177 8.25 -2.29 -17.59
CA HIS A 177 7.02 -2.87 -17.04
C HIS A 177 6.96 -4.40 -17.21
N LEU A 178 7.33 -4.89 -18.39
CA LEU A 178 7.40 -6.32 -18.70
C LEU A 178 8.41 -7.04 -17.81
N GLN A 179 9.63 -6.49 -17.70
CA GLN A 179 10.72 -7.09 -16.92
C GLN A 179 10.39 -7.10 -15.43
N SER A 180 9.83 -5.99 -14.92
CA SER A 180 9.37 -5.85 -13.53
C SER A 180 8.25 -6.84 -13.20
N THR A 181 7.26 -7.01 -14.09
CA THR A 181 6.19 -8.01 -13.93
C THR A 181 6.75 -9.43 -13.83
N ALA A 182 7.65 -9.81 -14.73
CA ALA A 182 8.28 -11.12 -14.71
C ALA A 182 9.12 -11.33 -13.43
N SER A 183 9.88 -10.33 -12.99
CA SER A 183 10.64 -10.36 -11.74
C SER A 183 9.75 -10.53 -10.51
N GLY A 184 8.62 -9.80 -10.47
CA GLY A 184 7.64 -9.92 -9.39
C GLY A 184 7.10 -11.35 -9.27
N ILE A 185 6.66 -11.94 -10.39
CA ILE A 185 6.13 -13.32 -10.43
C ILE A 185 7.18 -14.32 -9.93
N LEU A 186 8.43 -14.20 -10.38
CA LEU A 186 9.50 -15.12 -9.96
C LEU A 186 9.92 -14.94 -8.51
N THR A 187 9.89 -13.70 -7.99
CA THR A 187 10.13 -13.41 -6.57
C THR A 187 9.12 -14.13 -5.69
N LEU A 188 7.84 -14.17 -6.09
CA LEU A 188 6.79 -14.90 -5.37
C LEU A 188 7.03 -16.42 -5.32
N LEU A 189 7.78 -16.97 -6.28
CA LEU A 189 8.21 -18.38 -6.28
C LEU A 189 9.52 -18.61 -5.52
N HIS A 190 10.04 -17.58 -4.84
CA HIS A 190 11.37 -17.55 -4.25
C HIS A 190 12.48 -17.88 -5.25
N ILE A 191 12.32 -17.45 -6.50
CA ILE A 191 13.33 -17.57 -7.55
C ILE A 191 14.00 -16.20 -7.71
N ASP A 192 15.21 -16.08 -7.20
CA ASP A 192 16.08 -14.93 -7.47
C ASP A 192 16.64 -15.04 -8.89
N ALA A 193 16.01 -14.33 -9.82
CA ALA A 193 16.24 -14.45 -11.24
C ALA A 193 16.85 -13.17 -11.80
N ASP A 194 18.07 -13.27 -12.31
CA ASP A 194 18.69 -12.18 -13.07
C ASP A 194 17.95 -12.01 -14.42
N PRO A 195 17.43 -10.80 -14.73
CA PRO A 195 16.62 -10.57 -15.93
C PRO A 195 17.33 -10.85 -17.26
N LEU A 196 18.67 -10.83 -17.27
CA LEU A 196 19.47 -11.01 -18.49
C LEU A 196 19.93 -12.45 -18.71
N THR A 197 19.98 -13.26 -17.66
CA THR A 197 20.60 -14.60 -17.71
C THR A 197 19.71 -15.73 -17.22
N SER A 198 18.68 -15.45 -16.42
CA SER A 198 17.74 -16.48 -15.96
C SER A 198 16.82 -16.93 -17.10
N ARG A 199 16.79 -18.26 -17.33
CA ARG A 199 15.91 -18.86 -18.33
C ARG A 199 14.43 -18.75 -17.95
N GLU A 200 14.15 -18.83 -16.64
CA GLU A 200 12.83 -18.62 -16.06
C GLU A 200 12.34 -17.21 -16.38
N HIS A 201 13.16 -16.20 -16.10
CA HIS A 201 12.81 -14.79 -16.33
C HIS A 201 12.58 -14.50 -17.80
N ILE A 202 13.56 -14.85 -18.63
CA ILE A 202 13.48 -14.65 -20.07
C ILE A 202 12.22 -15.33 -20.64
N LEU A 203 11.90 -16.56 -20.22
CA LEU A 203 10.69 -17.23 -20.69
C LEU A 203 9.42 -16.50 -20.26
N VAL A 204 9.28 -16.16 -18.97
CA VAL A 204 8.08 -15.50 -18.43
C VAL A 204 7.87 -14.14 -19.10
N ALA A 205 8.94 -13.35 -19.27
CA ALA A 205 8.88 -12.08 -19.98
C ALA A 205 8.45 -12.27 -21.45
N ASN A 206 8.99 -13.25 -22.18
CA ASN A 206 8.56 -13.49 -23.57
C ASN A 206 7.11 -14.00 -23.67
N VAL A 207 6.64 -14.78 -22.68
CA VAL A 207 5.24 -15.23 -22.62
C VAL A 207 4.28 -14.05 -22.42
N LEU A 208 4.60 -13.16 -21.48
CA LEU A 208 3.81 -11.95 -21.23
C LEU A 208 3.81 -11.04 -22.46
N ASP A 209 4.98 -10.77 -23.04
CA ASP A 209 5.13 -9.95 -24.26
C ASP A 209 4.29 -10.51 -25.40
N HIS A 210 4.40 -11.82 -25.66
CA HIS A 210 3.66 -12.47 -26.72
C HIS A 210 2.13 -12.37 -26.55
N ALA A 211 1.63 -12.43 -25.32
CA ALA A 211 0.21 -12.28 -25.02
C ALA A 211 -0.24 -10.82 -25.19
N TRP A 212 0.50 -9.86 -24.62
CA TRP A 212 0.17 -8.44 -24.66
C TRP A 212 0.24 -7.85 -26.07
N GLN A 213 1.22 -8.25 -26.89
CA GLN A 213 1.30 -7.86 -28.31
C GLN A 213 0.10 -8.36 -29.14
N LYS A 214 -0.62 -9.39 -28.67
CA LYS A 214 -1.87 -9.88 -29.26
C LYS A 214 -3.12 -9.23 -28.65
N GLY A 215 -2.95 -8.27 -27.75
CA GLY A 215 -4.05 -7.63 -27.02
C GLY A 215 -4.76 -8.57 -26.05
N ALA A 216 -4.06 -9.59 -25.53
CA ALA A 216 -4.60 -10.55 -24.58
C ALA A 216 -3.87 -10.46 -23.23
N GLY A 217 -4.63 -10.27 -22.14
CA GLY A 217 -4.14 -10.46 -20.78
C GLY A 217 -3.99 -11.94 -20.44
N LEU A 218 -3.25 -12.25 -19.38
CA LEU A 218 -3.14 -13.60 -18.83
C LEU A 218 -3.59 -13.62 -17.37
N ASP A 219 -4.48 -14.53 -17.00
CA ASP A 219 -4.62 -14.93 -15.60
C ASP A 219 -3.51 -15.92 -15.23
N LEU A 220 -3.43 -16.30 -13.95
CA LEU A 220 -2.38 -17.21 -13.48
C LEU A 220 -2.47 -18.59 -14.17
N ALA A 221 -3.68 -19.07 -14.46
CA ALA A 221 -3.89 -20.34 -15.16
C ALA A 221 -3.40 -20.26 -16.62
N GLY A 222 -3.69 -19.17 -17.31
CA GLY A 222 -3.21 -18.85 -18.65
C GLY A 222 -1.69 -18.74 -18.70
N LEU A 223 -1.07 -18.09 -17.70
CA LEU A 223 0.39 -18.03 -17.59
C LEU A 223 1.01 -19.43 -17.40
N ILE A 224 0.44 -20.28 -16.54
CA ILE A 224 0.89 -21.66 -16.34
C ILE A 224 0.80 -22.48 -17.65
N GLY A 225 -0.28 -22.28 -18.40
CA GLY A 225 -0.46 -22.90 -19.73
C GLY A 225 0.57 -22.40 -20.74
N ALA A 226 0.78 -21.08 -20.79
CA ALA A 226 1.72 -20.45 -21.71
C ALA A 226 3.19 -20.76 -21.39
N ILE A 227 3.57 -20.96 -20.13
CA ILE A 227 4.93 -21.43 -19.79
C ILE A 227 5.18 -22.84 -20.38
N GLN A 228 4.18 -23.72 -20.34
CA GLN A 228 4.28 -25.06 -20.92
C GLN A 228 4.22 -25.03 -22.46
N SER A 229 3.44 -24.10 -23.03
CA SER A 229 3.22 -23.96 -24.47
C SER A 229 3.18 -22.47 -24.87
N PRO A 230 4.35 -21.82 -25.08
CA PRO A 230 4.46 -20.36 -25.18
C PRO A 230 3.82 -19.71 -26.40
N GLY A 231 3.42 -20.49 -27.41
CA GLY A 231 2.86 -19.96 -28.65
C GLY A 231 3.90 -19.33 -29.60
N PHE A 232 5.19 -19.48 -29.28
CA PHE A 232 6.32 -19.13 -30.11
C PHE A 232 7.40 -20.23 -30.07
N ASP A 233 8.17 -20.33 -31.15
CA ASP A 233 9.14 -21.42 -31.33
C ASP A 233 10.57 -21.02 -30.98
N LYS A 234 10.87 -19.71 -30.84
CA LYS A 234 12.23 -19.19 -30.60
C LYS A 234 12.30 -18.15 -29.50
N ILE A 235 13.43 -18.16 -28.78
CA ILE A 235 13.89 -17.08 -27.90
C ILE A 235 15.23 -16.60 -28.42
N GLY A 236 15.27 -15.33 -28.84
CA GLY A 236 16.39 -14.81 -29.64
C GLY A 236 16.57 -15.65 -30.90
N ILE A 237 17.74 -16.29 -31.04
CA ILE A 237 18.06 -17.15 -32.18
C ILE A 237 17.85 -18.64 -31.92
N MET A 238 17.63 -19.05 -30.67
CA MET A 238 17.55 -20.45 -30.27
C MET A 238 16.10 -20.94 -30.24
N ASP A 239 15.88 -22.21 -30.59
CA ASP A 239 14.59 -22.85 -30.40
C ASP A 239 14.25 -22.95 -28.90
N VAL A 240 12.98 -22.73 -28.54
CA VAL A 240 12.57 -22.67 -27.12
C VAL A 240 12.91 -23.96 -26.39
N ASP A 241 12.69 -25.12 -27.00
CA ASP A 241 13.01 -26.42 -26.38
C ASP A 241 14.51 -26.63 -26.16
N THR A 242 15.36 -25.95 -26.95
CA THR A 242 16.81 -25.97 -26.74
C THR A 242 17.21 -25.01 -25.62
N PHE A 243 16.64 -23.80 -25.60
CA PHE A 243 16.91 -22.80 -24.58
C PHE A 243 16.42 -23.25 -23.19
N TYR A 244 15.14 -23.63 -23.10
CA TYR A 244 14.50 -24.07 -21.87
C TYR A 244 13.62 -25.30 -22.15
N PRO A 245 14.16 -26.52 -21.94
CA PRO A 245 13.49 -27.78 -22.30
C PRO A 245 12.11 -27.95 -21.68
N ALA A 246 11.20 -28.63 -22.39
CA ALA A 246 9.84 -28.91 -21.92
C ALA A 246 9.75 -29.46 -20.48
N LYS A 247 10.70 -30.33 -20.08
CA LYS A 247 10.77 -30.84 -18.70
C LYS A 247 11.02 -29.74 -17.67
N ASP A 248 11.90 -28.80 -17.97
CA ASP A 248 12.24 -27.72 -17.05
C ASP A 248 11.13 -26.66 -17.02
N ARG A 249 10.52 -26.36 -18.18
CA ARG A 249 9.31 -25.51 -18.27
C ARG A 249 8.16 -26.08 -17.47
N PHE A 250 7.94 -27.39 -17.57
CA PHE A 250 6.94 -28.09 -16.76
C PHE A 250 7.25 -27.98 -15.26
N ALA A 251 8.52 -28.05 -14.85
CA ALA A 251 8.90 -27.86 -13.45
C ALA A 251 8.59 -26.43 -12.95
N LEU A 252 8.82 -25.39 -13.77
CA LEU A 252 8.42 -24.01 -13.45
C LEU A 252 6.90 -23.86 -13.34
N ALA A 253 6.16 -24.39 -14.32
CA ALA A 253 4.70 -24.39 -14.32
C ALA A 253 4.12 -25.10 -13.08
N MET A 254 4.74 -26.22 -12.66
CA MET A 254 4.36 -26.93 -11.44
C MET A 254 4.60 -26.09 -10.17
N ARG A 255 5.66 -25.28 -10.10
CA ARG A 255 5.88 -24.38 -8.96
C ARG A 255 4.77 -23.33 -8.85
N LEU A 256 4.39 -22.71 -9.96
CA LEU A 256 3.25 -21.77 -10.01
C LEU A 256 1.94 -22.45 -9.63
N ASN A 257 1.70 -23.66 -10.13
CA ASN A 257 0.50 -24.42 -9.78
C ASN A 257 0.45 -24.77 -8.29
N ASN A 258 1.59 -25.15 -7.69
CA ASN A 258 1.65 -25.46 -6.26
C ASN A 258 1.36 -24.23 -5.40
N LEU A 259 1.82 -23.05 -5.83
CA LEU A 259 1.50 -21.79 -5.18
C LEU A 259 -0.02 -21.51 -5.24
N LEU A 260 -0.64 -21.65 -6.42
CA LEU A 260 -2.09 -21.52 -6.59
C LEU A 260 -2.89 -22.50 -5.72
N ALA A 261 -2.39 -23.73 -5.57
CA ALA A 261 -3.01 -24.76 -4.75
C ALA A 261 -2.72 -24.61 -3.25
N ALA A 262 -1.85 -23.67 -2.84
CA ALA A 262 -1.51 -23.48 -1.45
C ALA A 262 -2.71 -22.91 -0.65
N PRO A 263 -3.02 -23.46 0.53
CA PRO A 263 -4.10 -22.94 1.37
C PRO A 263 -3.91 -21.45 1.66
N GLY A 264 -4.96 -20.66 1.44
CA GLY A 264 -4.94 -19.21 1.66
C GLY A 264 -4.53 -18.38 0.44
N PHE A 265 -3.94 -18.99 -0.59
CA PHE A 265 -3.50 -18.24 -1.77
C PHE A 265 -4.66 -17.65 -2.59
N ASP A 266 -5.86 -18.25 -2.49
CA ASP A 266 -7.11 -17.69 -3.03
C ASP A 266 -7.36 -16.23 -2.63
N ALA A 267 -6.84 -15.78 -1.48
CA ALA A 267 -6.98 -14.39 -1.03
C ALA A 267 -6.26 -13.39 -1.95
N TRP A 268 -5.22 -13.80 -2.67
CA TRP A 268 -4.50 -12.97 -3.65
C TRP A 268 -5.26 -12.78 -4.96
N MET A 269 -6.25 -13.62 -5.22
CA MET A 269 -7.09 -13.60 -6.43
C MET A 269 -8.46 -12.96 -6.18
N ARG A 270 -8.75 -12.52 -4.95
CA ARG A 270 -10.05 -11.97 -4.56
C ARG A 270 -9.94 -10.49 -4.24
N GLY A 271 -11.05 -9.78 -4.44
CA GLY A 271 -11.17 -8.37 -4.09
C GLY A 271 -11.11 -7.45 -5.30
N GLN A 272 -10.89 -6.18 -5.02
CA GLN A 272 -10.74 -5.15 -6.05
C GLN A 272 -9.44 -5.41 -6.83
N SER A 273 -9.43 -5.17 -8.14
CA SER A 273 -8.17 -5.18 -8.91
C SER A 273 -7.21 -4.12 -8.39
N LEU A 274 -5.91 -4.36 -8.57
CA LEU A 274 -4.85 -3.38 -8.33
C LEU A 274 -4.90 -2.27 -9.40
N ASP A 275 -5.89 -1.39 -9.28
CA ASP A 275 -6.15 -0.26 -10.17
C ASP A 275 -5.85 1.07 -9.45
N MET A 276 -4.95 1.87 -10.02
CA MET A 276 -4.47 3.10 -9.38
C MET A 276 -5.57 4.15 -9.20
N ASP A 277 -6.47 4.31 -10.16
CA ASP A 277 -7.54 5.30 -10.07
C ASP A 277 -8.50 4.96 -8.94
N ALA A 278 -8.87 3.67 -8.82
CA ALA A 278 -9.70 3.17 -7.74
C ALA A 278 -8.98 3.15 -6.38
N LEU A 279 -7.64 3.14 -6.34
CA LEU A 279 -6.88 3.32 -5.11
C LEU A 279 -6.80 4.79 -4.68
N LEU A 280 -6.78 5.73 -5.63
CA LEU A 280 -6.71 7.16 -5.35
C LEU A 280 -8.09 7.78 -5.08
N TYR A 281 -9.14 7.27 -5.70
CA TYR A 281 -10.49 7.83 -5.63
C TYR A 281 -11.57 6.75 -5.49
N THR A 282 -12.65 7.09 -4.80
CA THR A 282 -13.89 6.29 -4.81
C THR A 282 -14.64 6.47 -6.14
N ASP A 283 -15.60 5.59 -6.41
CA ASP A 283 -16.50 5.71 -7.58
C ASP A 283 -17.28 7.04 -7.65
N THR A 284 -17.39 7.76 -6.53
CA THR A 284 -18.03 9.09 -6.45
C THR A 284 -17.05 10.25 -6.66
N GLY A 285 -15.77 9.96 -6.90
CA GLY A 285 -14.70 10.95 -7.03
C GLY A 285 -14.14 11.47 -5.70
N LYS A 286 -14.60 10.95 -4.55
CA LYS A 286 -14.01 11.29 -3.24
C LYS A 286 -12.58 10.75 -3.16
N PRO A 287 -11.55 11.55 -2.81
CA PRO A 287 -10.18 11.06 -2.65
C PRO A 287 -10.07 10.01 -1.54
N ARG A 288 -9.07 9.15 -1.64
CA ARG A 288 -8.80 8.07 -0.69
C ARG A 288 -7.48 8.26 0.03
N VAL A 289 -7.44 7.84 1.30
CA VAL A 289 -6.23 7.41 1.98
C VAL A 289 -6.25 5.89 1.98
N SER A 290 -5.54 5.31 1.02
CA SER A 290 -5.45 3.87 0.79
C SER A 290 -4.22 3.31 1.48
N ILE A 291 -4.43 2.63 2.59
CA ILE A 291 -3.38 2.01 3.40
C ILE A 291 -3.19 0.57 2.92
N MET A 292 -2.03 0.28 2.34
CA MET A 292 -1.60 -1.07 1.97
C MET A 292 -0.93 -1.72 3.18
N SER A 293 -1.69 -2.46 3.98
CA SER A 293 -1.15 -3.15 5.15
C SER A 293 -0.48 -4.46 4.70
N ILE A 294 0.84 -4.54 4.85
CA ILE A 294 1.65 -5.69 4.41
C ILE A 294 2.47 -6.32 5.55
N ALA A 295 2.16 -5.96 6.79
CA ALA A 295 2.87 -6.45 7.97
C ALA A 295 2.72 -7.97 8.17
N HIS A 296 1.63 -8.57 7.71
CA HIS A 296 1.38 -10.02 7.81
C HIS A 296 2.08 -10.85 6.73
N LEU A 297 2.52 -10.21 5.63
CA LEU A 297 3.18 -10.88 4.52
C LEU A 297 4.62 -11.25 4.86
N ASP A 298 5.12 -12.34 4.27
CA ASP A 298 6.55 -12.65 4.28
C ASP A 298 7.34 -11.75 3.31
N ASP A 299 8.68 -11.86 3.33
CA ASP A 299 9.52 -10.96 2.52
C ASP A 299 9.30 -11.14 1.00
N ALA A 300 9.03 -12.35 0.51
CA ALA A 300 8.80 -12.58 -0.92
C ALA A 300 7.43 -12.05 -1.35
N GLU A 301 6.40 -12.28 -0.54
CA GLU A 301 5.06 -11.74 -0.73
C GLU A 301 5.06 -10.21 -0.69
N ARG A 302 5.80 -9.61 0.25
CA ARG A 302 5.96 -8.14 0.34
C ARG A 302 6.63 -7.57 -0.89
N MET A 303 7.75 -8.16 -1.30
CA MET A 303 8.49 -7.69 -2.47
C MET A 303 7.65 -7.82 -3.74
N PHE A 304 6.95 -8.95 -3.91
CA PHE A 304 5.99 -9.15 -4.99
C PHE A 304 4.91 -8.05 -5.00
N PHE A 305 4.22 -7.85 -3.88
CA PHE A 305 3.15 -6.87 -3.79
C PHE A 305 3.65 -5.44 -4.10
N VAL A 306 4.75 -5.02 -3.49
CA VAL A 306 5.30 -3.67 -3.68
C VAL A 306 5.78 -3.48 -5.13
N THR A 307 6.37 -4.51 -5.74
CA THR A 307 6.76 -4.49 -7.16
C THR A 307 5.52 -4.26 -8.01
N MET A 308 4.47 -5.05 -7.84
CA MET A 308 3.24 -4.90 -8.63
C MET A 308 2.52 -3.58 -8.39
N LEU A 309 2.55 -3.04 -7.17
CA LEU A 309 1.92 -1.76 -6.83
C LEU A 309 2.63 -0.58 -7.48
N LEU A 310 3.95 -0.64 -7.66
CA LEU A 310 4.74 0.47 -8.19
C LEU A 310 5.07 0.33 -9.68
N ASN A 311 4.56 -0.71 -10.34
CA ASN A 311 4.83 -1.05 -11.73
C ASN A 311 3.92 -0.36 -12.74
#